data_AF-A0AA38JGU7-F1
#
_entry.id   AF-A0AA38JGU7-F1
#
_cell.length_a   1.000
_cell.length_b   1.000
_cell.length_c   1.000
_cell.angle_alpha   90.00
_cell.angle_beta   90.00
_cell.angle_gamma   90.00
#
_symmetry.space_group_name_H-M   'P 1'
#
loop_
_entity.id
_entity.type
_entity.pdbx_description
1 polymer ?
#
loop_
_entity_poly.entity_id
_entity_poly.type
_entity_poly.pdbx_seq_one_letter_code
_entity_poly.pdbx_strand_id
1 'polypeptide(L)'
;MSFENKRNTVTYVLDTFVTFAVLILQLVASPILASQFTLDNVNMLKAGTLLISGLYIFELTYRPSMRWPLLIHHFCTIFAIVLLLSVLAYTGHPQIVAAGEIWLFQATTEQTVFIGLFMYRLHFPLRWTRDMLRFGAVQSFIFKLAFAAYLLAFWAQKLEQFHTSSKDIALSVMLVTIIVLLMCTQIYGAWAVWCLAEKVNQSMRLIQQRQRADSSVTVNAESPTNEKGKSMEDEV
;
A
#
# COMPACT_ATOMS: atom_id res chain seq x y z
N MET A 1 -5.19 -23.69 -1.17
CA MET A 1 -4.87 -22.33 -1.66
C MET A 1 -4.54 -22.40 -3.15
N SER A 2 -5.24 -21.65 -4.01
CA SER A 2 -4.97 -21.58 -5.46
C SER A 2 -3.53 -21.15 -5.75
N PHE A 3 -2.95 -21.59 -6.88
CA PHE A 3 -1.61 -21.19 -7.33
C PHE A 3 -1.46 -19.67 -7.43
N GLU A 4 -2.50 -18.97 -7.90
CA GLU A 4 -2.54 -17.51 -7.97
C GLU A 4 -2.47 -16.88 -6.57
N ASN A 5 -3.15 -17.47 -5.58
CA ASN A 5 -3.09 -16.97 -4.20
C ASN A 5 -1.69 -17.16 -3.60
N LYS A 6 -1.02 -18.30 -3.87
CA LYS A 6 0.36 -18.54 -3.41
C LYS A 6 1.33 -17.51 -3.96
N ARG A 7 1.27 -17.24 -5.27
CA ARG A 7 2.10 -16.20 -5.92
C ARG A 7 1.85 -14.84 -5.31
N ASN A 8 0.58 -14.49 -5.10
CA ASN A 8 0.22 -13.21 -4.51
C ASN A 8 0.76 -13.06 -3.08
N THR A 9 0.69 -14.11 -2.28
CA THR A 9 1.27 -14.14 -0.92
C THR A 9 2.78 -13.97 -0.93
N VAL A 10 3.49 -14.66 -1.83
CA VAL A 10 4.96 -14.50 -1.99
C VAL A 10 5.30 -13.05 -2.37
N THR A 11 4.57 -12.46 -3.31
CA THR A 11 4.73 -11.05 -3.68
C THR A 11 4.59 -10.16 -2.45
N TYR A 12 3.51 -10.27 -1.66
CA TYR A 12 3.32 -9.40 -0.50
C TYR A 12 4.42 -9.52 0.56
N VAL A 13 4.98 -10.71 0.76
CA VAL A 13 6.12 -10.91 1.67
C VAL A 13 7.37 -10.22 1.12
N LEU A 14 7.66 -10.41 -0.17
CA LEU A 14 8.79 -9.78 -0.82
C LEU A 14 8.65 -8.25 -0.82
N ASP A 15 7.46 -7.72 -1.15
CA ASP A 15 7.18 -6.29 -1.14
C ASP A 15 7.41 -5.72 0.25
N THR A 16 6.87 -6.36 1.29
CA THR A 16 7.06 -5.92 2.67
C THR A 16 8.54 -5.88 3.05
N PHE A 17 9.30 -6.94 2.74
CA PHE A 17 10.70 -7.03 3.12
C PHE A 17 11.59 -6.04 2.36
N VAL A 18 11.46 -6.00 1.03
CA VAL A 18 12.29 -5.14 0.17
C VAL A 18 11.95 -3.67 0.41
N THR A 19 10.67 -3.29 0.45
CA THR A 19 10.31 -1.88 0.70
C THR A 19 10.71 -1.43 2.10
N PHE A 20 10.70 -2.32 3.10
CA PHE A 20 11.20 -2.00 4.44
C PHE A 20 12.72 -1.81 4.47
N ALA A 21 13.48 -2.68 3.79
CA ALA A 21 14.93 -2.50 3.66
C ALA A 21 15.27 -1.19 2.95
N VAL A 22 14.55 -0.85 1.89
CA VAL A 22 14.72 0.43 1.18
C VAL A 22 14.34 1.61 2.07
N LEU A 23 13.26 1.52 2.86
CA LEU A 23 12.90 2.57 3.82
C LEU A 23 14.03 2.86 4.81
N ILE A 24 14.73 1.83 5.31
CA ILE A 24 15.90 2.03 6.19
C ILE A 24 17.00 2.79 5.46
N LEU A 25 17.33 2.39 4.22
CA LEU A 25 18.35 3.08 3.42
C LEU A 25 18.00 4.56 3.21
N GLN A 26 16.73 4.86 2.93
CA GLN A 26 16.23 6.22 2.80
C GLN A 26 16.34 7.02 4.09
N LEU A 27 15.90 6.46 5.21
CA LEU A 27 15.99 7.15 6.50
C LEU A 27 17.45 7.50 6.86
N VAL A 28 18.40 6.61 6.54
CA VAL A 28 19.84 6.89 6.70
C VAL A 28 20.31 7.99 5.74
N ALA A 29 19.84 7.98 4.49
CA ALA A 29 20.19 8.97 3.47
C ALA A 29 19.36 10.28 3.54
N SER A 30 18.40 10.39 4.46
CA SER A 30 17.51 11.54 4.63
C SER A 30 18.18 12.91 4.84
N PRO A 31 19.45 13.03 5.32
CA PRO A 31 20.16 14.31 5.31
C PRO A 31 20.25 14.98 3.92
N ILE A 32 20.08 14.22 2.83
CA ILE A 32 19.94 14.77 1.46
C ILE A 32 18.80 15.79 1.35
N LEU A 33 17.71 15.62 2.10
CA LEU A 33 16.59 16.58 2.11
C LEU A 33 16.99 17.93 2.73
N ALA A 34 18.01 17.93 3.60
CA ALA A 34 18.65 19.13 4.14
C ALA A 34 19.82 19.63 3.29
N SER A 35 19.89 19.22 2.00
CA SER A 35 20.96 19.53 1.05
C SER A 35 22.35 19.01 1.44
N GLN A 36 22.44 17.96 2.25
CA GLN A 36 23.71 17.30 2.60
C GLN A 36 23.97 16.12 1.64
N PHE A 37 24.52 16.44 0.46
CA PHE A 37 24.79 15.47 -0.60
C PHE A 37 26.18 14.84 -0.45
N THR A 38 26.28 13.76 0.31
CA THR A 38 27.48 12.91 0.34
C THR A 38 27.38 11.80 -0.71
N LEU A 39 28.53 11.31 -1.19
CA LEU A 39 28.56 10.18 -2.13
C LEU A 39 27.86 8.94 -1.56
N ASP A 40 28.04 8.68 -0.27
CA ASP A 40 27.43 7.54 0.42
C ASP A 40 25.90 7.65 0.42
N ASN A 41 25.35 8.81 0.81
CA ASN A 41 23.90 9.02 0.83
C ASN A 41 23.31 8.86 -0.59
N VAL A 42 23.97 9.44 -1.60
CA VAL A 42 23.53 9.33 -3.00
C VAL A 42 23.56 7.87 -3.47
N ASN A 43 24.61 7.12 -3.14
CA ASN A 43 24.74 5.72 -3.52
C ASN A 43 23.72 4.82 -2.81
N MET A 44 23.42 5.09 -1.53
CA MET A 44 22.35 4.39 -0.80
C MET A 44 20.99 4.59 -1.47
N LEU A 45 20.66 5.82 -1.89
CA LEU A 45 19.40 6.08 -2.60
C LEU A 45 19.35 5.47 -4.00
N LYS A 46 20.47 5.47 -4.73
CA LYS A 46 20.56 4.75 -6.00
C LYS A 46 20.34 3.24 -5.80
N ALA A 47 20.95 2.64 -4.78
CA ALA A 47 20.71 1.25 -4.44
C ALA A 47 19.24 1.00 -4.09
N GLY A 48 18.63 1.89 -3.29
CA GLY A 48 17.21 1.82 -2.94
C GLY A 48 16.27 1.88 -4.14
N THR A 49 16.48 2.83 -5.06
CA THR A 49 15.66 2.96 -6.29
C THR A 49 15.84 1.77 -7.23
N LEU A 50 17.05 1.19 -7.33
CA LEU A 50 17.30 -0.02 -8.10
C LEU A 50 16.61 -1.25 -7.48
N LEU A 51 16.58 -1.38 -6.15
CA LEU A 51 15.87 -2.45 -5.46
C LEU A 51 14.35 -2.37 -5.70
N ILE A 52 13.75 -1.18 -5.60
CA ILE A 52 12.32 -0.98 -5.92
C ILE A 52 12.03 -1.27 -7.40
N SER A 53 12.89 -0.80 -8.31
CA SER A 53 12.73 -1.10 -9.74
C SER A 53 12.79 -2.60 -10.01
N GLY A 54 13.75 -3.29 -9.39
CA GLY A 54 13.90 -4.74 -9.48
C GLY A 54 12.68 -5.48 -8.92
N LEU A 55 12.13 -5.03 -7.80
CA LEU A 55 10.90 -5.56 -7.22
C LEU A 55 9.72 -5.44 -8.18
N TYR A 56 9.52 -4.26 -8.77
CA TYR A 56 8.40 -4.04 -9.70
C TYR A 56 8.56 -4.83 -11.01
N ILE A 57 9.79 -4.97 -11.54
CA ILE A 57 10.06 -5.85 -12.69
C ILE A 57 9.78 -7.30 -12.32
N PHE A 58 10.21 -7.75 -11.14
CA PHE A 58 9.91 -9.08 -10.64
C PHE A 58 8.40 -9.29 -10.56
N GLU A 59 7.65 -8.35 -9.99
CA GLU A 59 6.19 -8.47 -9.93
C GLU A 59 5.56 -8.56 -11.31
N LEU A 60 5.95 -7.68 -12.25
CA LEU A 60 5.43 -7.65 -13.63
C LEU A 60 5.64 -8.99 -14.37
N THR A 61 6.75 -9.67 -14.09
CA THR A 61 7.06 -10.98 -14.70
C THR A 61 6.46 -12.15 -13.90
N TYR A 62 6.42 -12.03 -12.59
CA TYR A 62 5.96 -13.08 -11.67
C TYR A 62 4.44 -13.06 -11.41
N ARG A 63 3.67 -12.08 -11.86
CA ARG A 63 2.20 -12.09 -11.78
C ARG A 63 1.58 -11.97 -13.17
N PRO A 64 0.98 -13.06 -13.71
CA PRO A 64 0.46 -13.08 -15.07
C PRO A 64 -0.83 -12.28 -15.22
N SER A 65 -1.56 -12.09 -14.11
CA SER A 65 -2.80 -11.32 -14.01
C SER A 65 -2.62 -10.22 -12.97
N MET A 66 -2.42 -8.98 -13.44
CA MET A 66 -2.49 -7.80 -12.60
C MET A 66 -3.70 -6.95 -12.97
N ARG A 67 -4.25 -6.26 -11.97
CA ARG A 67 -5.27 -5.23 -12.24
C ARG A 67 -4.59 -4.05 -12.91
N TRP A 68 -5.26 -3.46 -13.90
CA TRP A 68 -4.75 -2.32 -14.67
C TRP A 68 -4.14 -1.19 -13.85
N PRO A 69 -4.73 -0.73 -12.72
CA PRO A 69 -4.15 0.36 -11.94
C PRO A 69 -2.77 0.00 -11.35
N LEU A 70 -2.58 -1.25 -10.92
CA LEU A 70 -1.29 -1.71 -10.39
C LEU A 70 -0.25 -1.85 -11.50
N LEU A 71 -0.67 -2.34 -12.67
CA LEU A 71 0.21 -2.44 -13.85
C LEU A 71 0.72 -1.06 -14.27
N ILE A 72 -0.19 -0.08 -14.36
CA ILE A 72 0.14 1.31 -14.72
C ILE A 72 1.07 1.90 -13.66
N HIS A 73 0.78 1.70 -12.38
CA HIS A 73 1.62 2.16 -11.26
C HIS A 73 3.06 1.66 -11.37
N HIS A 74 3.25 0.34 -11.56
CA HIS A 74 4.58 -0.27 -11.69
C HIS A 74 5.33 0.28 -12.90
N PHE A 75 4.68 0.33 -14.06
CA PHE A 75 5.29 0.86 -15.28
C PHE A 75 5.69 2.33 -15.14
N CYS A 76 4.79 3.18 -14.63
CA CYS A 76 5.04 4.60 -14.43
C CYS A 76 6.14 4.85 -13.39
N THR A 77 6.23 4.05 -12.34
CA THR A 77 7.28 4.21 -11.32
C THR A 77 8.64 3.83 -11.88
N ILE A 78 8.76 2.71 -12.60
CA ILE A 78 10.02 2.32 -13.27
C ILE A 78 10.43 3.41 -14.27
N PHE A 79 9.49 3.90 -15.07
CA PHE A 79 9.74 4.96 -16.03
C PHE A 79 10.22 6.26 -15.35
N ALA A 80 9.60 6.65 -14.24
CA ALA A 80 10.01 7.81 -13.44
C ALA A 80 11.43 7.66 -12.89
N ILE A 81 11.79 6.48 -12.38
CA ILE A 81 13.14 6.21 -11.85
C ILE A 81 14.17 6.34 -12.98
N VAL A 82 13.92 5.72 -14.14
CA VAL A 82 14.81 5.84 -15.30
C VAL A 82 14.94 7.29 -15.75
N LEU A 83 13.83 8.03 -15.80
CA LEU A 83 13.82 9.45 -16.15
C LEU A 83 14.67 10.27 -15.17
N LEU A 84 14.43 10.14 -13.86
CA LEU A 84 15.17 10.88 -12.83
C LEU A 84 16.67 10.56 -12.85
N LEU A 85 17.05 9.29 -13.00
CA LEU A 85 18.45 8.89 -13.13
C LEU A 85 19.09 9.44 -14.40
N SER A 86 18.35 9.48 -15.51
CA SER A 86 18.83 10.04 -16.79
C SER A 86 19.03 11.55 -16.69
N VAL A 87 18.08 12.28 -16.10
CA VAL A 87 18.19 13.73 -15.88
C VAL A 87 19.31 14.04 -14.90
N LEU A 88 19.49 13.25 -13.84
CA LEU A 88 20.62 13.39 -12.93
C LEU A 88 21.95 13.18 -13.64
N ALA A 89 22.06 12.17 -14.52
CA ALA A 89 23.28 11.91 -15.28
C ALA A 89 23.61 13.02 -16.28
N TYR A 90 22.58 13.59 -16.91
CA TYR A 90 22.74 14.68 -17.89
C TYR A 90 23.07 16.03 -17.23
N THR A 91 22.37 16.38 -16.15
CA THR A 91 22.50 17.70 -15.51
C THR A 91 23.53 17.75 -14.39
N GLY A 92 23.84 16.61 -13.76
CA GLY A 92 24.65 16.52 -12.55
C GLY A 92 24.02 17.21 -11.33
N HIS A 93 22.76 17.64 -11.39
CA HIS A 93 22.20 18.51 -10.37
C HIS A 93 21.74 17.73 -9.12
N PRO A 94 22.32 18.01 -7.93
CA PRO A 94 22.11 17.18 -6.75
C PRO A 94 20.67 17.22 -6.22
N GLN A 95 19.93 18.31 -6.44
CA GLN A 95 18.54 18.41 -5.97
C GLN A 95 17.60 17.40 -6.66
N ILE A 96 17.99 16.82 -7.80
CA ILE A 96 17.24 15.71 -8.42
C ILE A 96 17.28 14.47 -7.53
N VAL A 97 18.39 14.24 -6.82
CA VAL A 97 18.51 13.15 -5.85
C VAL A 97 17.53 13.36 -4.69
N ALA A 98 17.41 14.59 -4.19
CA ALA A 98 16.45 14.92 -3.13
C ALA A 98 14.99 14.76 -3.61
N ALA A 99 14.66 15.14 -4.84
CA ALA A 99 13.35 14.86 -5.41
C ALA A 99 13.08 13.36 -5.55
N GLY A 100 14.08 12.58 -5.98
CA GLY A 100 14.03 11.12 -6.01
C GLY A 100 13.80 10.51 -4.64
N GLU A 101 14.39 11.08 -3.59
CA GLU A 101 14.19 10.64 -2.21
C GLU A 101 12.75 10.85 -1.72
N ILE A 102 12.21 12.06 -1.92
CA ILE A 102 10.81 12.39 -1.56
C ILE A 102 9.85 11.45 -2.29
N TRP A 103 10.13 11.17 -3.57
CA TRP A 103 9.34 10.24 -4.36
C TRP A 103 9.41 8.82 -3.80
N LEU A 104 10.62 8.34 -3.51
CA LEU A 104 10.84 6.96 -3.08
C LEU A 104 10.10 6.65 -1.76
N PHE A 105 9.91 7.64 -0.88
CA PHE A 105 9.05 7.50 0.30
C PHE A 105 7.59 7.14 -0.01
N GLN A 106 7.06 7.51 -1.18
CA GLN A 106 5.70 7.09 -1.59
C GLN A 106 5.61 5.59 -1.85
N ALA A 107 6.69 4.97 -2.34
CA ALA A 107 6.76 3.53 -2.60
C ALA A 107 7.08 2.72 -1.34
N THR A 108 7.82 3.31 -0.40
CA THR A 108 8.31 2.62 0.82
C THR A 108 7.47 2.92 2.07
N THR A 109 6.25 3.42 1.93
CA THR A 109 5.33 3.62 3.07
C THR A 109 4.06 2.77 2.94
N GLU A 110 4.14 1.69 2.17
CA GLU A 110 3.02 0.78 1.88
C GLU A 110 3.06 -0.55 2.67
N GLN A 111 4.04 -0.74 3.56
CA GLN A 111 4.25 -2.03 4.25
C GLN A 111 3.00 -2.52 4.98
N THR A 112 2.27 -1.62 5.64
CA THR A 112 1.05 -1.94 6.38
C THR A 112 -0.07 -2.47 5.47
N VAL A 113 -0.15 -1.97 4.23
CA VAL A 113 -1.08 -2.45 3.20
C VAL A 113 -0.70 -3.87 2.81
N PHE A 114 0.58 -4.14 2.52
CA PHE A 114 1.05 -5.47 2.15
C PHE A 114 0.83 -6.48 3.27
N ILE A 115 1.09 -6.11 4.53
CA ILE A 115 0.80 -6.93 5.71
C ILE A 115 -0.71 -7.23 5.81
N GLY A 116 -1.58 -6.23 5.63
CA GLY A 116 -3.03 -6.44 5.65
C GLY A 116 -3.51 -7.38 4.54
N LEU A 117 -2.99 -7.23 3.32
CA LEU A 117 -3.30 -8.11 2.19
C LEU A 117 -2.77 -9.53 2.41
N PHE A 118 -1.59 -9.68 3.02
CA PHE A 118 -1.02 -10.96 3.40
C PHE A 118 -1.90 -11.68 4.43
N MET A 119 -2.30 -11.00 5.51
CA MET A 119 -3.23 -11.51 6.52
C MET A 119 -4.56 -11.96 5.89
N TYR A 120 -5.09 -11.15 4.96
CA TYR A 120 -6.31 -11.49 4.22
C TYR A 120 -6.17 -12.79 3.43
N ARG A 121 -5.02 -13.02 2.77
CA ARG A 121 -4.77 -14.24 1.98
C ARG A 121 -4.53 -15.47 2.85
N LEU A 122 -3.96 -15.30 4.05
CA LEU A 122 -3.75 -16.39 5.00
C LEU A 122 -4.98 -16.72 5.86
N HIS A 123 -6.11 -16.03 5.65
CA HIS A 123 -7.33 -16.18 6.44
C HIS A 123 -7.08 -15.95 7.95
N PHE A 124 -6.26 -14.96 8.28
CA PHE A 124 -6.10 -14.51 9.67
C PHE A 124 -7.44 -14.04 10.25
N PRO A 125 -7.60 -14.04 11.59
CA PRO A 125 -8.85 -13.67 12.23
C PRO A 125 -9.40 -12.34 11.69
N LEU A 126 -10.67 -12.38 11.27
CA LEU A 126 -11.27 -11.31 10.44
C LEU A 126 -11.18 -9.92 11.07
N ARG A 127 -11.22 -9.82 12.41
CA ARG A 127 -11.09 -8.56 13.14
C ARG A 127 -9.72 -7.91 12.89
N TRP A 128 -8.66 -8.68 13.08
CA TRP A 128 -7.28 -8.21 12.88
C TRP A 128 -7.03 -7.86 11.41
N THR A 129 -7.49 -8.70 10.49
CA THR A 129 -7.39 -8.44 9.05
C THR A 129 -8.11 -7.16 8.63
N ARG A 130 -9.34 -6.92 9.12
CA ARG A 130 -10.08 -5.67 8.87
C ARG A 130 -9.31 -4.46 9.38
N ASP A 131 -8.88 -4.52 10.64
CA ASP A 131 -8.26 -3.38 11.31
C ASP A 131 -6.93 -3.01 10.64
N MET A 132 -6.12 -4.01 10.25
CA MET A 132 -4.88 -3.80 9.49
C MET A 132 -5.15 -3.23 8.09
N LEU A 133 -6.15 -3.74 7.35
CA LEU A 133 -6.49 -3.22 6.03
C LEU A 133 -7.00 -1.77 6.09
N ARG A 134 -7.84 -1.43 7.07
CA ARG A 134 -8.32 -0.04 7.27
C ARG A 134 -7.18 0.90 7.63
N PHE A 135 -6.34 0.48 8.58
CA PHE A 135 -5.17 1.25 8.99
C PHE A 135 -4.22 1.48 7.81
N GLY A 136 -3.87 0.42 7.08
CA GLY A 136 -2.99 0.51 5.93
C GLY A 136 -3.55 1.39 4.81
N ALA A 137 -4.85 1.29 4.52
CA ALA A 137 -5.50 2.16 3.52
C ALA A 137 -5.40 3.64 3.90
N VAL A 138 -5.71 4.00 5.15
CA VAL A 138 -5.68 5.39 5.64
C VAL A 138 -4.24 5.90 5.74
N GLN A 139 -3.35 5.12 6.33
CA GLN A 139 -1.93 5.48 6.47
C GLN A 139 -1.31 5.71 5.09
N SER A 140 -1.44 4.74 4.18
CA SER A 140 -0.88 4.85 2.84
C SER A 140 -1.45 6.07 2.09
N PHE A 141 -2.74 6.35 2.20
CA PHE A 141 -3.36 7.52 1.59
C PHE A 141 -2.77 8.85 2.12
N ILE A 142 -2.67 9.00 3.44
CA ILE A 142 -2.14 10.22 4.07
C ILE A 142 -0.68 10.45 3.68
N PHE A 143 0.17 9.43 3.82
CA PHE A 143 1.59 9.56 3.52
C PHE A 143 1.84 9.86 2.04
N LYS A 144 1.14 9.20 1.13
CA LYS A 144 1.28 9.46 -0.31
C LYS A 144 0.85 10.86 -0.68
N LEU A 145 -0.28 11.33 -0.15
CA LEU A 145 -0.74 12.69 -0.38
C LEU A 145 0.25 13.72 0.16
N ALA A 146 0.78 13.50 1.36
CA ALA A 146 1.78 14.37 1.97
C ALA A 146 3.08 14.43 1.16
N PHE A 147 3.64 13.28 0.77
CA PHE A 147 4.87 13.24 -0.02
C PHE A 147 4.68 13.72 -1.46
N ALA A 148 3.50 13.55 -2.05
CA ALA A 148 3.20 14.12 -3.37
C ALA A 148 3.08 15.64 -3.31
N ALA A 149 2.41 16.18 -2.29
CA ALA A 149 2.37 17.62 -2.05
C ALA A 149 3.78 18.18 -1.78
N TYR A 150 4.58 17.47 -0.99
CA TYR A 150 5.97 17.86 -0.71
C TYR A 150 6.82 17.84 -1.99
N LEU A 151 6.70 16.80 -2.82
CA LEU A 151 7.41 16.70 -4.08
C LEU A 151 7.04 17.84 -5.03
N LEU A 152 5.76 18.19 -5.12
CA LEU A 152 5.30 19.29 -5.97
C LEU A 152 5.83 20.65 -5.48
N ALA A 153 5.77 20.90 -4.17
CA ALA A 153 6.33 22.10 -3.58
C ALA A 153 7.85 22.18 -3.76
N PHE A 154 8.55 21.07 -3.58
CA PHE A 154 9.99 20.95 -3.78
C PHE A 154 10.35 21.21 -5.25
N TRP A 155 9.60 20.64 -6.18
CA TRP A 155 9.79 20.85 -7.62
C TRP A 155 9.61 22.33 -7.98
N ALA A 156 8.52 22.97 -7.55
CA ALA A 156 8.28 24.40 -7.80
C ALA A 156 9.39 25.29 -7.24
N GLN A 157 9.86 25.02 -6.01
CA GLN A 157 10.86 25.87 -5.36
C GLN A 157 12.29 25.64 -5.84
N LYS A 158 12.66 24.38 -6.13
CA LYS A 158 14.06 24.00 -6.31
C LYS A 158 14.38 23.58 -7.73
N LEU A 159 13.41 23.07 -8.50
CA LEU A 159 13.63 22.51 -9.83
C LEU A 159 13.05 23.36 -10.97
N GLU A 160 12.01 24.17 -10.73
CA GLU A 160 11.36 25.00 -11.75
C GLU A 160 12.33 25.98 -12.44
N GLN A 161 13.29 26.49 -11.69
CA GLN A 161 14.33 27.42 -12.15
C GLN A 161 15.29 26.83 -13.20
N PHE A 162 15.26 25.52 -13.47
CA PHE A 162 16.10 24.88 -14.49
C PHE A 162 15.48 24.85 -15.90
N HIS A 163 14.28 25.40 -16.10
CA HIS A 163 13.55 25.35 -17.38
C HIS A 163 13.90 26.49 -18.35
N THR A 164 15.18 26.70 -18.64
CA THR A 164 15.58 27.71 -19.64
C THR A 164 15.63 27.18 -21.07
N SER A 165 15.71 25.85 -21.26
CA SER A 165 15.65 25.21 -22.59
C SER A 165 14.33 24.49 -22.86
N SER A 166 13.91 24.40 -24.13
CA SER A 166 12.73 23.64 -24.55
C SER A 166 12.79 22.15 -24.16
N LYS A 167 13.99 21.57 -24.05
CA LYS A 167 14.18 20.19 -23.58
C LYS A 167 13.81 20.03 -22.10
N ASP A 168 14.13 21.03 -21.29
CA ASP A 168 13.87 21.00 -19.85
C ASP A 168 12.36 21.14 -19.60
N ILE A 169 11.67 21.95 -20.40
CA ILE A 169 10.20 22.06 -20.35
C ILE A 169 9.54 20.69 -20.62
N ALA A 170 10.00 19.95 -21.64
CA ALA A 170 9.47 18.63 -21.95
C ALA A 170 9.67 17.63 -20.80
N LEU A 171 10.85 17.63 -20.17
CA LEU A 171 11.15 16.79 -19.00
C LEU A 171 10.22 17.10 -17.83
N SER A 172 9.92 18.37 -17.59
CA SER A 172 9.00 18.76 -16.52
C SER A 172 7.55 18.43 -16.80
N VAL A 173 7.09 18.63 -18.04
CA VAL A 173 5.74 18.18 -18.43
C VAL A 173 5.61 16.67 -18.25
N MET A 174 6.63 15.89 -18.65
CA MET A 174 6.65 14.45 -18.42
C MET A 174 6.60 14.11 -16.93
N LEU A 175 7.43 14.75 -16.11
CA LEU A 175 7.49 14.52 -14.67
C LEU A 175 6.15 14.77 -13.98
N VAL A 176 5.54 15.93 -14.22
CA VAL A 176 4.23 16.31 -13.67
C VAL A 176 3.15 15.34 -14.13
N THR A 177 3.16 14.96 -15.41
CA THR A 177 2.19 13.98 -15.95
C THR A 177 2.31 12.63 -15.25
N ILE A 178 3.53 12.14 -15.03
CA ILE A 178 3.78 10.87 -14.33
C ILE A 178 3.34 10.98 -12.86
N ILE A 179 3.63 12.08 -12.18
CA ILE A 179 3.21 12.32 -10.79
C ILE A 179 1.68 12.26 -10.69
N VAL A 180 0.96 12.96 -11.57
CA VAL A 180 -0.50 12.95 -11.58
C VAL A 180 -1.04 11.55 -11.83
N LEU A 181 -0.50 10.84 -12.82
CA LEU A 181 -0.93 9.49 -13.15
C LEU A 181 -0.69 8.51 -11.99
N LEU A 182 0.48 8.57 -11.36
CA LEU A 182 0.79 7.79 -10.17
C LEU A 182 -0.16 8.14 -9.03
N MET A 183 -0.40 9.42 -8.76
CA MET A 183 -1.35 9.83 -7.72
C MET A 183 -2.75 9.28 -7.94
N CYS A 184 -3.25 9.29 -9.18
CA CYS A 184 -4.53 8.65 -9.50
C CYS A 184 -4.52 7.16 -9.20
N THR A 185 -3.48 6.42 -9.62
CA THR A 185 -3.37 4.98 -9.33
C THR A 185 -3.27 4.69 -7.83
N GLN A 186 -2.61 5.58 -7.09
CA GLN A 186 -2.38 5.45 -5.66
C GLN A 186 -3.63 5.71 -4.82
N ILE A 187 -4.40 6.74 -5.17
CA ILE A 187 -5.71 7.01 -4.57
C ILE A 187 -6.65 5.82 -4.82
N TYR A 188 -6.66 5.31 -6.05
CA TYR A 188 -7.43 4.11 -6.38
C TYR A 188 -6.99 2.90 -5.54
N GLY A 189 -5.67 2.70 -5.36
CA GLY A 189 -5.11 1.64 -4.54
C GLY A 189 -5.60 1.69 -3.09
N ALA A 190 -5.50 2.85 -2.44
CA ALA A 190 -5.99 3.04 -1.08
C ALA A 190 -7.50 2.80 -0.96
N TRP A 191 -8.28 3.32 -1.91
CA TRP A 191 -9.73 3.08 -1.97
C TRP A 191 -10.06 1.58 -2.14
N ALA A 192 -9.35 0.86 -3.00
CA ALA A 192 -9.56 -0.56 -3.21
C ALA A 192 -9.26 -1.40 -1.95
N VAL A 193 -8.23 -1.04 -1.19
CA VAL A 193 -7.90 -1.67 0.09
C VAL A 193 -8.97 -1.36 1.14
N TRP A 194 -9.47 -0.13 1.19
CA TRP A 194 -10.58 0.25 2.06
C TRP A 194 -11.86 -0.56 1.75
N CYS A 195 -12.24 -0.67 0.48
CA CYS A 195 -13.37 -1.48 0.06
C CYS A 195 -13.19 -2.97 0.42
N LEU A 196 -11.96 -3.49 0.38
CA LEU A 196 -11.69 -4.85 0.83
C LEU A 196 -11.92 -4.99 2.34
N ALA A 197 -11.49 -4.01 3.14
CA ALA A 197 -11.73 -4.00 4.57
C ALA A 197 -13.23 -3.98 4.92
N GLU A 198 -14.04 -3.21 4.17
CA GLU A 198 -15.50 -3.21 4.34
C GLU A 198 -16.14 -4.56 3.98
N LYS A 199 -15.65 -5.24 2.93
CA LYS A 199 -16.11 -6.60 2.62
C LYS A 199 -15.82 -7.58 3.76
N VAL A 200 -14.63 -7.53 4.35
CA VAL A 200 -14.29 -8.33 5.54
C VAL A 200 -15.21 -8.00 6.71
N ASN A 201 -15.52 -6.72 6.92
CA ASN A 201 -16.44 -6.26 7.96
C ASN A 201 -17.88 -6.79 7.76
N GLN A 202 -18.37 -6.81 6.52
CA GLN A 202 -19.66 -7.39 6.18
C GLN A 202 -19.68 -8.90 6.46
N SER A 203 -18.64 -9.64 6.05
CA SER A 203 -18.53 -11.08 6.35
C SER A 203 -18.56 -11.37 7.85
N MET A 204 -17.89 -10.54 8.67
CA MET A 204 -17.96 -10.67 10.13
C MET A 204 -19.38 -10.49 10.68
N ARG A 205 -20.11 -9.47 10.20
CA ARG A 205 -21.49 -9.21 10.64
C ARG A 205 -22.42 -10.38 10.31
N LEU A 206 -22.27 -10.98 9.13
CA LEU A 206 -23.06 -12.15 8.73
C LEU A 206 -22.78 -13.37 9.62
N ILE A 207 -21.52 -13.63 9.96
CA ILE A 207 -21.14 -14.73 10.87
C ILE A 207 -21.74 -14.49 12.26
N GLN A 208 -21.66 -13.26 12.77
CA GLN A 208 -22.26 -12.92 14.07
C GLN A 208 -23.79 -13.04 14.08
N GLN A 209 -24.47 -12.64 13.00
CA GLN A 209 -25.92 -12.79 12.87
C GLN A 209 -26.33 -14.26 12.84
N ARG A 210 -25.58 -15.10 12.10
CA ARG A 210 -25.83 -16.54 12.04
C ARG A 210 -25.66 -17.20 13.41
N GLN A 211 -24.59 -16.89 14.13
CA GLN A 211 -24.37 -17.39 15.48
C GLN A 211 -25.50 -17.01 16.44
N ARG A 212 -26.01 -15.77 16.37
CA ARG A 212 -27.16 -15.34 17.18
C ARG A 212 -28.44 -16.09 16.84
N ALA A 213 -28.70 -16.33 15.55
CA ALA A 213 -29.86 -17.10 15.11
C ALA A 213 -29.79 -18.54 15.64
N ASP A 214 -28.63 -19.20 15.49
CA ASP A 214 -28.43 -20.58 15.97
C ASP A 214 -28.60 -20.67 17.51
N SER A 215 -28.06 -19.71 18.27
CA SER A 215 -28.25 -19.65 19.73
C SER A 215 -29.71 -19.46 20.15
N SER A 216 -30.48 -18.67 19.40
CA SER A 216 -31.91 -18.46 19.68
C SER A 216 -32.76 -19.71 19.41
N VAL A 217 -32.37 -20.55 18.45
CA VAL A 217 -33.05 -21.83 18.16
C VAL A 217 -32.79 -22.85 19.27
N THR A 218 -31.55 -22.96 19.76
CA THR A 218 -31.22 -23.87 20.86
C THR A 218 -31.95 -23.54 22.17
N VAL A 219 -32.07 -22.26 22.52
CA VAL A 219 -32.79 -21.84 23.75
C VAL A 219 -34.28 -22.15 23.66
N ASN A 220 -34.90 -22.01 22.49
CA ASN A 220 -36.32 -22.33 22.30
C ASN A 220 -36.59 -23.85 22.23
N ALA A 221 -35.61 -24.65 21.81
CA ALA A 221 -35.72 -26.11 21.76
C ALA A 221 -35.57 -26.78 23.14
N GLU A 222 -34.87 -26.14 24.09
CA GLU A 222 -34.70 -26.63 25.46
C GLU A 222 -35.84 -26.20 26.42
N SER A 223 -36.93 -25.62 25.90
CA SER A 223 -38.15 -25.36 26.68
C SER A 223 -39.29 -26.35 26.34
N PRO A 224 -39.21 -27.64 26.75
CA PRO A 224 -40.37 -28.50 26.83
C PRO A 224 -40.94 -28.48 28.26
N THR A 225 -42.15 -27.92 28.37
CA THR A 225 -43.24 -28.44 29.21
C THR A 225 -42.86 -28.91 30.62
N ASN A 226 -42.86 -28.00 31.59
CA ASN A 226 -43.03 -28.35 33.00
C ASN A 226 -44.26 -27.64 33.58
N GLU A 227 -45.44 -27.89 33.00
CA GLU A 227 -46.72 -27.45 33.56
C GLU A 227 -47.85 -28.40 33.10
N LYS A 228 -47.83 -29.64 33.59
CA LYS A 228 -49.02 -30.49 33.67
C LYS A 228 -48.77 -31.62 34.66
N GLY A 229 -49.28 -31.47 35.89
CA GLY A 229 -49.30 -32.58 36.84
C GLY A 229 -49.28 -32.18 38.32
N LYS A 230 -50.30 -31.46 38.80
CA LYS A 230 -50.72 -31.60 40.19
C LYS A 230 -52.23 -31.47 40.30
N SER A 231 -52.92 -32.49 39.79
CA SER A 231 -54.30 -32.79 40.16
C SER A 231 -54.31 -33.47 41.52
N MET A 232 -55.18 -32.95 42.38
CA MET A 232 -55.96 -33.67 43.40
C MET A 232 -55.63 -35.14 43.62
N GLU A 233 -55.20 -35.48 44.84
CA GLU A 233 -55.71 -36.59 45.65
C GLU A 233 -54.97 -36.53 46.99
N ASP A 234 -55.70 -36.32 48.08
CA ASP A 234 -55.62 -37.15 49.28
C ASP A 234 -56.72 -36.72 50.27
N GLU A 235 -57.67 -37.63 50.43
CA GLU A 235 -58.59 -37.74 51.55
C GLU A 235 -57.83 -38.02 52.86
N VAL A 236 -58.30 -37.40 53.95
CA VAL A 236 -58.55 -37.89 55.33
C VAL A 236 -58.35 -36.76 56.33
#